data_AF-A0A1B2DMP0-F1
#
_entry.id   AF-A0A1B2DMP0-F1
#
_cell.length_a   1.000
_cell.length_b   1.000
_cell.length_c   1.000
_cell.angle_alpha   90.00
_cell.angle_beta   90.00
_cell.angle_gamma   90.00
#
_symmetry.space_group_name_H-M   'P 1'
#
loop_
_entity.id
_entity.type
_entity.pdbx_description
1 polymer ?
#
loop_
_entity_poly.entity_id
_entity_poly.type
_entity_poly.pdbx_seq_one_letter_code
_entity_poly.pdbx_strand_id
1 'polypeptide(L)'
;MEQHMEQHIEQHIEQQMEQQMNMKVKKTEKVDIRVLAMGQDLVFLVTGGEAHIGAAATAYWIDGGHAPKCDAHTLPGHREGELAAELAIMAASSLGVTATVVVGIHLEQPASHDIVSIVTLAKEAMREQTDKLAALGDQQEKSLPTDET
;
A
#
# COMPACT_ATOMS: atom_id res chain seq x y z
N MET A 1 36.66 -40.07 -13.20
CA MET A 1 35.65 -40.11 -12.11
C MET A 1 35.45 -38.73 -11.51
N GLU A 2 36.53 -37.99 -11.24
CA GLU A 2 36.48 -36.60 -10.73
C GLU A 2 35.76 -35.62 -11.66
N GLN A 3 36.04 -35.64 -12.97
CA GLN A 3 35.39 -34.74 -13.95
C GLN A 3 33.86 -34.87 -13.99
N HIS A 4 33.33 -36.06 -13.68
CA HIS A 4 31.89 -36.31 -13.70
C HIS A 4 31.20 -35.78 -12.43
N MET A 5 31.96 -35.60 -11.34
CA MET A 5 31.46 -35.06 -10.08
C MET A 5 31.50 -33.53 -10.08
N GLU A 6 32.53 -32.93 -10.68
CA GLU A 6 32.61 -31.48 -10.89
C GLU A 6 31.45 -30.96 -11.76
N GLN A 7 31.17 -31.64 -12.88
CA GLN A 7 30.03 -31.29 -13.75
C GLN A 7 28.68 -31.35 -13.01
N HIS A 8 28.50 -32.31 -12.11
CA HIS A 8 27.28 -32.43 -11.33
C HIS A 8 27.13 -31.30 -10.30
N ILE A 9 28.23 -30.84 -9.71
CA ILE A 9 28.23 -29.74 -8.75
C ILE A 9 27.94 -28.42 -9.48
N GLU A 10 28.59 -28.17 -10.62
CA GLU A 10 28.34 -26.98 -11.44
C GLU A 10 26.88 -26.91 -11.90
N GLN A 11 26.33 -28.01 -12.43
CA GLN A 11 24.92 -28.07 -12.81
C GLN A 11 23.97 -27.81 -11.64
N HIS A 12 24.31 -28.30 -10.43
CA HIS A 12 23.48 -28.06 -9.26
C HIS A 12 23.53 -26.60 -8.80
N ILE A 13 24.71 -25.97 -8.83
CA ILE A 13 24.88 -24.55 -8.49
C ILE A 13 24.17 -23.67 -9.52
N GLU A 14 24.30 -23.95 -10.81
CA GLU A 14 23.58 -23.23 -11.87
C GLU A 14 22.06 -23.37 -11.71
N GLN A 15 21.55 -24.59 -11.49
CA GLN A 15 20.13 -24.81 -11.21
C GLN A 15 19.66 -24.06 -9.96
N GLN A 16 20.46 -24.03 -8.89
CA GLN A 16 20.14 -23.28 -7.68
C GLN A 16 20.16 -21.77 -7.92
N MET A 17 21.11 -21.26 -8.70
CA MET A 17 21.18 -19.85 -9.06
C MET A 17 20.03 -19.44 -9.98
N GLU A 18 19.69 -20.25 -11.00
CA GLU A 18 18.52 -20.03 -11.85
C GLU A 18 17.22 -20.08 -11.06
N GLN A 19 17.08 -21.01 -10.11
CA GLN A 19 15.90 -21.06 -9.22
C GLN A 19 15.81 -19.81 -8.33
N GLN A 20 16.94 -19.35 -7.77
CA GLN A 20 17.00 -18.11 -6.99
C GLN A 20 16.73 -16.87 -7.85
N MET A 21 17.19 -16.87 -9.11
CA MET A 21 16.99 -15.78 -10.07
C MET A 21 15.53 -15.74 -10.56
N ASN A 22 14.92 -16.89 -10.87
CA ASN A 22 13.50 -17.00 -11.22
C ASN A 22 12.58 -16.65 -10.05
N MET A 23 13.00 -16.90 -8.80
CA MET A 23 12.32 -16.36 -7.62
C MET A 23 12.37 -14.83 -7.55
N LYS A 24 13.47 -14.20 -7.97
CA LYS A 24 13.60 -12.73 -8.04
C LYS A 24 12.86 -12.11 -9.23
N VAL A 25 12.52 -12.89 -10.26
CA VAL A 25 11.79 -12.45 -11.46
C VAL A 25 10.30 -12.85 -11.40
N LYS A 26 9.78 -13.13 -10.20
CA LYS A 26 8.33 -13.24 -9.98
C LYS A 26 7.72 -11.84 -10.14
N LYS A 27 6.90 -11.68 -11.19
CA LYS A 27 6.02 -10.56 -11.56
C LYS A 27 5.97 -9.45 -10.50
N THR A 28 6.50 -8.28 -10.79
CA THR A 28 6.44 -7.11 -9.90
C THR A 28 4.97 -6.83 -9.58
N GLU A 29 4.51 -7.24 -8.41
CA GLU A 29 3.15 -7.01 -7.94
C GLU A 29 3.04 -5.51 -7.66
N LYS A 30 2.63 -4.76 -8.68
CA LYS A 30 2.45 -3.31 -8.58
C LYS A 30 1.22 -3.03 -7.73
N VAL A 31 1.43 -2.27 -6.65
CA VAL A 31 0.35 -1.57 -5.95
C VAL A 31 0.11 -0.24 -6.65
N ASP A 32 -1.15 0.02 -6.98
CA ASP A 32 -1.60 1.31 -7.50
C ASP A 32 -2.55 1.96 -6.49
N ILE A 33 -2.34 3.25 -6.22
CA ILE A 33 -3.18 4.04 -5.32
C ILE A 33 -3.77 5.21 -6.10
N ARG A 34 -5.10 5.22 -6.22
CA ARG A 34 -5.84 6.36 -6.76
C ARG A 34 -6.51 7.13 -5.64
N VAL A 35 -6.44 8.45 -5.71
CA VAL A 35 -7.04 9.35 -4.72
C VAL A 35 -8.20 10.11 -5.35
N LEU A 36 -9.32 10.18 -4.64
CA LEU A 36 -10.51 10.92 -5.02
C LEU A 36 -10.89 11.88 -3.90
N ALA A 37 -11.08 13.15 -4.23
CA ALA A 37 -11.56 14.15 -3.28
C ALA A 37 -13.08 14.06 -3.10
N MET A 38 -13.54 14.12 -1.85
CA MET A 38 -14.94 14.11 -1.45
C MET A 38 -15.20 15.29 -0.52
N GLY A 39 -15.29 16.49 -1.10
CA GLY A 39 -15.30 17.71 -0.31
C GLY A 39 -13.94 17.92 0.36
N GLN A 40 -13.93 17.95 1.70
CA GLN A 40 -12.71 18.03 2.51
C GLN A 40 -12.09 16.66 2.81
N ASP A 41 -12.81 15.58 2.51
CA ASP A 41 -12.39 14.22 2.80
C ASP A 41 -11.73 13.58 1.58
N LEU A 42 -11.02 12.48 1.81
CA LEU A 42 -10.31 11.76 0.75
C LEU A 42 -10.69 10.27 0.73
N VAL A 43 -10.82 9.74 -0.49
CA VAL A 43 -10.97 8.30 -0.74
C VAL A 43 -9.73 7.79 -1.47
N PHE A 44 -9.12 6.75 -0.94
CA PHE A 44 -7.98 6.06 -1.52
C PHE A 44 -8.41 4.67 -2.00
N LEU A 45 -8.19 4.39 -3.28
CA LEU A 45 -8.41 3.07 -3.87
C LEU A 45 -7.04 2.40 -4.02
N VAL A 46 -6.76 1.40 -3.18
CA VAL A 46 -5.50 0.65 -3.17
C VAL A 46 -5.73 -0.68 -3.87
N THR A 47 -5.11 -0.85 -5.03
CA THR A 47 -5.35 -2.00 -5.91
C THR A 47 -4.05 -2.69 -6.31
N GLY A 48 -4.13 -3.98 -6.64
CA GLY A 48 -3.01 -4.76 -7.16
C GLY A 48 -3.48 -6.07 -7.79
N GLY A 49 -2.83 -6.51 -8.87
CA GLY A 49 -3.25 -7.69 -9.62
C GLY A 49 -4.67 -7.54 -10.22
N GLU A 50 -5.50 -8.58 -10.11
CA GLU A 50 -6.92 -8.53 -10.45
C GLU A 50 -7.72 -7.87 -9.31
N ALA A 51 -7.90 -6.56 -9.40
CA ALA A 51 -8.53 -5.77 -8.35
C ALA A 51 -9.97 -6.20 -8.08
N HIS A 52 -10.29 -6.39 -6.79
CA HIS A 52 -11.62 -6.68 -6.27
C HIS A 52 -11.81 -5.93 -4.95
N ILE A 53 -13.02 -5.80 -4.42
CA ILE A 53 -13.19 -5.18 -3.10
C ILE A 53 -12.95 -6.25 -2.04
N GLY A 54 -11.88 -6.13 -1.26
CA GLY A 54 -11.58 -7.04 -0.15
C GLY A 54 -11.94 -6.44 1.21
N ALA A 55 -11.57 -5.18 1.42
CA ALA A 55 -11.90 -4.44 2.63
C ALA A 55 -12.03 -2.93 2.37
N ALA A 56 -12.75 -2.24 3.25
CA ALA A 56 -12.79 -0.79 3.32
C ALA A 56 -12.63 -0.33 4.76
N ALA A 57 -11.90 0.76 5.00
CA ALA A 57 -11.77 1.35 6.31
C ALA A 57 -11.88 2.88 6.22
N THR A 58 -12.51 3.49 7.21
CA THR A 58 -12.66 4.95 7.30
C THR A 58 -12.05 5.43 8.60
N ALA A 59 -11.04 6.30 8.48
CA ALA A 59 -10.42 6.97 9.60
C ALA A 59 -10.90 8.42 9.69
N TYR A 60 -11.30 8.84 10.89
CA TYR A 60 -11.93 10.14 11.13
C TYR A 60 -11.54 10.70 12.50
N TRP A 61 -11.55 12.03 12.61
CA TRP A 61 -11.24 12.74 13.84
C TRP A 61 -12.48 12.90 14.71
N ILE A 62 -12.27 12.88 16.03
CA ILE A 62 -13.30 13.20 17.03
C ILE A 62 -12.79 14.40 17.81
N ASP A 63 -13.69 15.33 18.12
CA ASP A 63 -13.37 16.53 18.89
C ASP A 63 -12.61 16.21 20.18
N GLY A 64 -11.46 16.87 20.36
CA GLY A 64 -10.56 16.66 21.49
C GLY A 64 -9.72 15.36 21.43
N GLY A 65 -9.82 14.59 20.34
CA GLY A 65 -9.00 13.42 20.08
C GLY A 65 -7.58 13.79 19.62
N HIS A 66 -6.58 13.06 20.12
CA HIS A 66 -5.17 13.23 19.74
C HIS A 66 -4.76 12.35 18.55
N ALA A 67 -5.63 11.42 18.13
CA ALA A 67 -5.41 10.50 17.02
C ALA A 67 -6.77 10.19 16.35
N PRO A 68 -6.80 9.89 15.04
CA PRO A 68 -8.03 9.52 14.36
C PRO A 68 -8.52 8.15 14.85
N LYS A 69 -9.84 8.00 14.94
CA LYS A 69 -10.47 6.68 15.08
C LYS A 69 -10.61 6.05 13.70
N CYS A 70 -10.76 4.73 13.65
CA CYS A 70 -10.94 4.01 12.40
C CYS A 70 -11.94 2.88 12.57
N ASP A 71 -12.90 2.80 11.64
CA ASP A 71 -13.80 1.67 11.49
C ASP A 71 -13.46 0.93 10.19
N ALA A 72 -13.40 -0.40 10.26
CA ALA A 72 -13.05 -1.25 9.11
C ALA A 72 -14.13 -2.31 8.86
N HIS A 73 -14.37 -2.56 7.58
CA HIS A 73 -15.25 -3.61 7.09
C HIS A 73 -14.49 -4.51 6.12
N THR A 74 -14.37 -5.79 6.47
CA THR A 74 -13.70 -6.82 5.66
C THR A 74 -14.73 -7.78 5.14
N LEU A 75 -14.71 -8.08 3.84
CA LEU A 75 -15.61 -9.08 3.27
C LEU A 75 -15.19 -10.50 3.67
N PRO A 76 -16.13 -11.46 3.78
CA PRO A 76 -15.80 -12.83 4.14
C PRO A 76 -14.75 -13.46 3.21
N GLY A 77 -13.72 -14.09 3.78
CA GLY A 77 -12.64 -14.73 3.01
C GLY A 77 -11.45 -13.84 2.69
N HIS A 78 -11.53 -12.54 3.00
CA HIS A 78 -10.48 -11.54 2.77
C HIS A 78 -9.61 -11.30 4.00
N ARG A 79 -8.36 -10.89 3.78
CA ARG A 79 -7.39 -10.59 4.86
C ARG A 79 -6.92 -9.14 4.86
N GLU A 80 -7.50 -8.32 3.98
CA GLU A 80 -7.04 -6.95 3.72
C GLU A 80 -7.53 -5.92 4.74
N GLY A 81 -8.34 -6.33 5.74
CA GLY A 81 -8.95 -5.43 6.73
C GLY A 81 -7.96 -4.62 7.55
N GLU A 82 -6.91 -5.28 8.06
CA GLU A 82 -5.87 -4.62 8.85
C GLU A 82 -5.08 -3.62 8.01
N LEU A 83 -4.74 -4.01 6.77
CA LEU A 83 -4.07 -3.11 5.82
C LEU A 83 -4.95 -1.88 5.51
N ALA A 84 -6.25 -2.07 5.26
CA ALA A 84 -7.16 -0.95 5.01
C ALA A 84 -7.20 0.03 6.18
N ALA A 85 -7.33 -0.49 7.42
CA ALA A 85 -7.39 0.33 8.62
C ALA A 85 -6.09 1.12 8.86
N GLU A 86 -4.93 0.45 8.74
CA GLU A 86 -3.63 1.09 8.92
C GLU A 86 -3.39 2.21 7.91
N LEU A 87 -3.71 1.97 6.64
CA LEU A 87 -3.56 2.97 5.58
C LEU A 87 -4.53 4.15 5.78
N ALA A 88 -5.75 3.91 6.26
CA ALA A 88 -6.72 4.97 6.55
C ALA A 88 -6.24 5.86 7.70
N ILE A 89 -5.77 5.26 8.79
CA ILE A 89 -5.19 5.99 9.93
C ILE A 89 -3.98 6.80 9.48
N MET A 90 -3.10 6.22 8.66
CA MET A 90 -1.94 6.91 8.11
C MET A 90 -2.35 8.15 7.31
N ALA A 91 -3.30 8.01 6.38
CA ALA A 91 -3.77 9.12 5.56
C ALA A 91 -4.45 10.22 6.38
N ALA A 92 -5.36 9.84 7.28
CA ALA A 92 -6.08 10.79 8.14
C ALA A 92 -5.13 11.54 9.09
N SER A 93 -4.11 10.86 9.62
CA SER A 93 -3.11 11.45 10.50
C SER A 93 -2.18 12.41 9.75
N SER A 94 -1.73 12.03 8.56
CA SER A 94 -0.79 12.84 7.76
C SER A 94 -1.45 14.08 7.16
N LEU A 95 -2.73 14.01 6.80
CA LEU A 95 -3.41 15.07 6.06
C LEU A 95 -4.40 15.88 6.91
N GLY A 96 -4.72 15.42 8.12
CA GLY A 96 -5.67 16.12 9.00
C GLY A 96 -7.12 16.08 8.52
N VAL A 97 -7.48 15.12 7.67
CA VAL A 97 -8.82 14.96 7.07
C VAL A 97 -9.42 13.60 7.40
N THR A 98 -10.73 13.42 7.15
CA THR A 98 -11.30 12.06 7.12
C THR A 98 -10.80 11.35 5.87
N ALA A 99 -10.33 10.11 6.04
CA ALA A 99 -9.80 9.30 4.95
C ALA A 99 -10.48 7.94 4.91
N THR A 100 -11.08 7.61 3.76
CA THR A 100 -11.57 6.26 3.47
C THR A 100 -10.59 5.54 2.56
N VAL A 101 -10.21 4.31 2.91
CA VAL A 101 -9.36 3.45 2.09
C VAL A 101 -10.14 2.20 1.71
N VAL A 102 -10.20 1.91 0.41
CA VAL A 102 -10.71 0.64 -0.11
C VAL A 102 -9.52 -0.15 -0.64
N VAL A 103 -9.33 -1.36 -0.11
CA VAL A 103 -8.21 -2.24 -0.48
C VAL A 103 -8.72 -3.45 -1.25
N GLY A 104 -8.01 -3.72 -2.34
CA GLY A 104 -8.36 -4.73 -3.32
C GLY A 104 -7.17 -5.29 -4.06
N ILE A 105 -6.46 -6.23 -3.44
CA ILE A 105 -5.23 -6.80 -3.98
C ILE A 105 -5.41 -8.29 -4.16
N HIS A 106 -5.29 -8.79 -5.40
CA HIS A 106 -5.28 -10.22 -5.66
C HIS A 106 -3.86 -10.74 -5.77
N LEU A 107 -3.52 -11.71 -4.91
CA LEU A 107 -2.27 -12.45 -4.95
C LEU A 107 -2.57 -13.90 -5.31
N GLU A 108 -1.93 -14.44 -6.35
CA GLU A 108 -2.06 -15.85 -6.70
C GLU A 108 -1.19 -16.71 -5.78
N GLN A 109 -1.84 -17.49 -4.91
CA GLN A 109 -1.18 -18.41 -3.97
C GLN A 109 0.01 -17.75 -3.21
N PRO A 110 -0.23 -16.65 -2.48
CA PRO A 110 0.85 -15.90 -1.87
C PRO A 110 1.58 -16.75 -0.83
N ALA A 111 2.90 -16.77 -0.91
CA ALA A 111 3.70 -17.17 0.23
C ALA A 111 3.68 -16.04 1.28
N SER A 112 3.98 -16.35 2.54
CA SER A 112 3.95 -15.33 3.61
C SER A 112 4.85 -14.13 3.33
N HIS A 113 5.96 -14.32 2.61
CA HIS A 113 6.86 -13.23 2.21
C HIS A 113 6.24 -12.31 1.16
N ASP A 114 5.41 -12.84 0.25
CA ASP A 114 4.70 -12.04 -0.75
C ASP A 114 3.70 -11.08 -0.07
N ILE A 115 3.00 -11.57 0.97
CA ILE A 115 2.07 -10.75 1.78
C ILE A 115 2.82 -9.60 2.49
N VAL A 116 3.96 -9.89 3.11
CA VAL A 116 4.74 -8.86 3.82
C VAL A 116 5.27 -7.82 2.84
N SER A 117 5.76 -8.26 1.68
CA SER A 117 6.24 -7.37 0.62
C SER A 117 5.13 -6.46 0.12
N ILE A 118 3.93 -6.99 -0.18
CA ILE A 118 2.85 -6.16 -0.71
C ILE A 118 2.31 -5.15 0.31
N VAL A 119 2.23 -5.55 1.59
CA VAL A 119 1.84 -4.66 2.68
C VAL A 119 2.86 -3.51 2.80
N THR A 120 4.15 -3.82 2.67
CA THR A 120 5.22 -2.82 2.72
C THR A 120 5.10 -1.86 1.54
N LEU A 121 4.96 -2.39 0.32
CA LEU A 121 4.79 -1.58 -0.90
C LEU A 121 3.54 -0.68 -0.82
N ALA A 122 2.42 -1.19 -0.31
CA ALA A 122 1.21 -0.40 -0.14
C ALA A 122 1.38 0.75 0.85
N LYS A 123 2.11 0.53 1.95
CA LYS A 123 2.43 1.57 2.94
C LYS A 123 3.37 2.63 2.37
N GLU A 124 4.39 2.23 1.63
CA GLU A 124 5.32 3.14 0.96
C GLU A 124 4.61 3.99 -0.08
N ALA A 125 3.78 3.37 -0.93
CA ALA A 125 2.98 4.06 -1.92
C ALA A 125 1.98 5.03 -1.25
N MET A 126 1.35 4.63 -0.15
CA MET A 126 0.42 5.50 0.58
C MET A 126 1.14 6.73 1.14
N ARG A 127 2.30 6.53 1.78
CA ARG A 127 3.14 7.62 2.28
C ARG A 127 3.50 8.59 1.16
N GLU A 128 3.94 8.08 0.02
CA GLU A 128 4.27 8.93 -1.14
C GLU A 128 3.05 9.75 -1.61
N GLN A 129 1.85 9.17 -1.64
CA GLN A 129 0.64 9.90 -2.00
C GLN A 129 0.27 10.97 -0.97
N THR A 130 0.33 10.65 0.33
CA THR A 130 0.03 11.62 1.39
C THR A 130 1.04 12.76 1.40
N ASP A 131 2.33 12.48 1.19
CA ASP A 131 3.38 13.50 1.17
C ASP A 131 3.18 14.46 -0.02
N LYS A 132 2.81 13.93 -1.20
CA LYS A 132 2.45 14.75 -2.38
C LYS A 132 1.24 15.64 -2.11
N LEU A 133 0.19 15.10 -1.49
CA LEU A 133 -1.03 15.85 -1.20
C LEU A 133 -0.79 16.95 -0.16
N ALA A 134 -0.01 16.67 0.89
CA ALA A 134 0.40 17.66 1.88
C ALA A 134 1.18 18.81 1.22
N ALA A 135 2.15 18.49 0.36
CA ALA A 135 2.93 19.49 -0.37
C ALA A 135 2.09 20.38 -1.31
N LEU A 136 0.99 19.84 -1.87
CA LEU A 136 0.07 20.62 -2.71
C LEU A 136 -0.82 21.57 -1.87
N GLY A 137 -1.23 21.16 -0.67
CA GLY A 137 -1.99 22.00 0.26
C GLY A 137 -1.22 23.24 0.71
N ASP A 138 0.06 23.06 1.07
CA ASP A 138 0.95 24.15 1.53
C ASP A 138 1.18 25.25 0.47
N GLN A 139 1.10 24.90 -0.82
CA GLN A 139 1.29 25.88 -1.90
C GLN A 139 0.03 26.71 -2.19
N GLN A 140 -1.17 26.21 -1.86
CA GLN A 140 -2.40 26.99 -2.00
C GLN A 140 -2.51 28.05 -0.90
N GLU A 141 -2.17 27.73 0.36
CA GLU A 141 -2.20 28.72 1.45
C GLU A 141 -1.22 29.88 1.26
N LYS A 142 -0.02 29.64 0.69
CA LYS A 142 0.96 30.70 0.40
C LYS A 142 0.58 31.65 -0.74
N SER A 143 -0.50 31.36 -1.47
CA SER A 143 -0.95 32.17 -2.62
C SER A 143 -2.12 33.09 -2.29
N LEU A 144 -2.66 33.07 -1.06
CA LEU A 144 -3.64 34.07 -0.65
C LEU A 144 -2.95 35.42 -0.40
N PRO A 145 -3.39 36.51 -1.04
CA PRO A 145 -2.98 37.84 -0.62
C PRO A 145 -3.49 38.04 0.81
N THR A 146 -2.59 38.42 1.71
CA THR A 146 -2.99 39.03 2.98
C THR A 146 -3.71 40.32 2.62
N ASP A 147 -5.04 40.31 2.66
CA ASP A 147 -5.85 41.52 2.57
C ASP A 147 -5.47 42.40 3.76
N GLU A 148 -4.57 43.35 3.52
CA GLU A 148 -4.42 44.52 4.37
C GLU A 148 -5.70 45.35 4.21
N THR A 149 -6.57 45.34 5.22
CA THR A 149 -7.41 46.50 5.55
C THR A 149 -7.83 46.50 7.02
#